data_AF-A0AAW2VY97-F1
#
_entry.id   AF-A0AAW2VY97-F1
#
_cell.length_a   1.000
_cell.length_b   1.000
_cell.length_c   1.000
_cell.angle_alpha   90.00
_cell.angle_beta   90.00
_cell.angle_gamma   90.00
#
_symmetry.space_group_name_H-M   'P 1'
#
loop_
_entity.id
_entity.type
_entity.pdbx_description
1 polymer ?
#
loop_
_entity_poly.entity_id
_entity_poly.type
_entity_poly.pdbx_seq_one_letter_code
_entity_poly.pdbx_strand_id
1 'polypeptide(L)'
;MGPRRGAGPKPESPRRAASPSERAVEPEDENSRLRETVMNLEEKVSSLESEIAMLSSDLEDCRHVTQELASALGGSGVADMRREMEQMSIQIGLLQRAVSNGPAVAHDAGARLRIPEPKAYNGARDAKEVENFLFDIEQYFLAANVEDEARKVSTATILDR
;
A
#
# COMPACT_ATOMS: atom_id res chain seq x y z
N MET A 1 -89.14 55.59 -66.42
CA MET A 1 -87.93 54.97 -67.01
C MET A 1 -87.34 54.00 -66.01
N GLY A 2 -87.27 52.72 -66.39
CA GLY A 2 -86.82 51.60 -65.55
C GLY A 2 -85.29 51.51 -65.36
N PRO A 3 -84.77 50.37 -64.86
CA PRO A 3 -83.82 50.31 -63.75
C PRO A 3 -82.39 49.88 -64.17
N ARG A 4 -81.40 49.99 -63.27
CA ARG A 4 -80.18 49.18 -63.34
C ARG A 4 -79.79 48.64 -61.97
N ARG A 5 -79.99 47.33 -61.82
CA ARG A 5 -79.40 46.47 -60.78
C ARG A 5 -77.88 46.58 -60.85
N GLY A 6 -77.25 47.02 -59.76
CA GLY A 6 -75.82 46.82 -59.53
C GLY A 6 -75.60 45.40 -59.03
N ALA A 7 -74.81 44.62 -59.77
CA ALA A 7 -74.44 43.25 -59.42
C ALA A 7 -73.66 43.22 -58.10
N GLY A 8 -74.03 42.30 -57.20
CA GLY A 8 -73.32 42.05 -55.97
C GLY A 8 -71.90 41.50 -56.19
N PRO A 9 -71.06 41.45 -55.14
CA PRO A 9 -69.67 41.06 -55.23
C PRO A 9 -69.54 39.58 -55.63
N LYS A 10 -68.60 39.25 -56.52
CA LYS A 10 -68.23 37.87 -56.81
C LYS A 10 -67.51 37.27 -55.59
N PRO A 11 -67.81 36.04 -55.19
CA PRO A 11 -67.14 35.43 -54.04
C PRO A 11 -65.70 35.08 -54.42
N GLU A 12 -64.73 35.69 -53.74
CA GLU A 12 -63.37 35.16 -53.70
C GLU A 12 -63.42 33.78 -53.02
N SER A 13 -62.90 32.77 -53.71
CA SER A 13 -62.76 31.42 -53.16
C SER A 13 -61.73 31.46 -52.02
N PRO A 14 -62.10 31.14 -50.77
CA PRO A 14 -61.13 31.09 -49.69
C PRO A 14 -60.15 29.95 -49.96
N ARG A 15 -58.85 30.26 -49.88
CA ARG A 15 -57.72 29.33 -49.90
C ARG A 15 -58.10 28.06 -49.13
N ARG A 16 -57.91 26.89 -49.76
CA ARG A 16 -58.15 25.56 -49.17
C ARG A 16 -57.42 25.49 -47.84
N ALA A 17 -58.13 25.79 -46.75
CA ALA A 17 -57.63 25.62 -45.39
C ALA A 17 -57.32 24.13 -45.25
N ALA A 18 -56.10 23.81 -44.82
CA ALA A 18 -55.74 22.44 -44.48
C ALA A 18 -56.85 21.84 -43.61
N SER A 19 -57.27 20.62 -43.96
CA SER A 19 -58.41 19.99 -43.32
C SER A 19 -58.13 19.90 -41.81
N PRO A 20 -59.12 20.10 -40.91
CA PRO A 20 -58.90 20.00 -39.46
C PRO A 20 -58.21 18.69 -39.03
N SER A 21 -58.36 17.63 -39.82
CA SER A 21 -57.72 16.33 -39.64
C SER A 21 -56.22 16.30 -39.97
N GLU A 22 -55.70 17.15 -40.84
CA GLU A 22 -54.26 17.18 -41.20
C GLU A 22 -53.45 17.98 -40.18
N ARG A 23 -54.04 19.03 -39.60
CA ARG A 23 -53.38 19.90 -38.60
C ARG A 23 -53.36 19.29 -37.19
N ALA A 24 -54.15 18.24 -36.94
CA ALA A 24 -54.17 17.52 -35.66
C ALA A 24 -53.12 16.39 -35.58
N VAL A 25 -52.68 15.85 -36.72
CA VAL A 25 -51.76 14.69 -36.77
C VAL A 25 -50.30 15.09 -36.51
N GLU A 26 -49.85 16.24 -37.00
CA GLU A 26 -48.50 16.76 -36.71
C GLU A 26 -48.24 17.06 -35.21
N PRO A 27 -49.14 17.75 -34.48
CA PRO A 27 -48.92 17.99 -33.06
C PRO A 27 -49.03 16.70 -32.22
N GLU A 28 -49.74 15.66 -32.68
CA GLU A 28 -49.78 14.34 -32.01
C GLU A 28 -48.46 13.56 -32.19
N ASP A 29 -47.83 13.64 -33.37
CA ASP A 29 -46.51 13.05 -33.62
C ASP A 29 -45.41 13.76 -32.81
N GLU A 30 -45.46 15.09 -32.75
CA GLU A 30 -44.53 15.89 -31.94
C GLU A 30 -44.73 15.63 -30.44
N ASN A 31 -45.97 15.48 -29.95
CA ASN A 31 -46.23 15.09 -28.56
C ASN A 31 -45.66 13.69 -28.24
N SER A 32 -45.74 12.76 -29.20
CA SER A 32 -45.20 11.40 -29.04
C SER A 32 -43.67 11.41 -28.95
N ARG A 33 -43.01 12.18 -29.81
CA ARG A 33 -41.55 12.38 -29.76
C ARG A 33 -41.12 13.05 -28.46
N LEU A 34 -41.84 14.09 -28.03
CA LEU A 34 -41.54 14.76 -26.75
C LEU A 34 -41.67 13.79 -25.58
N ARG A 35 -42.72 12.96 -25.55
CA ARG A 35 -42.89 11.92 -24.51
C ARG A 35 -41.73 10.93 -24.48
N GLU A 36 -41.27 10.48 -25.64
CA GLU A 36 -40.11 9.59 -25.75
C GLU A 36 -38.84 10.27 -25.23
N THR A 37 -38.61 11.55 -25.58
CA THR A 37 -37.45 12.29 -25.07
C THR A 37 -37.50 12.49 -23.56
N VAL A 38 -38.68 12.75 -22.99
CA VAL A 38 -38.87 12.87 -21.53
C VAL A 38 -38.57 11.54 -20.85
N MET A 39 -39.09 10.43 -21.35
CA MET A 39 -38.79 9.09 -20.79
C MET A 39 -37.29 8.79 -20.81
N ASN A 40 -36.61 9.07 -21.93
CA ASN A 40 -35.16 8.88 -22.03
C ASN A 40 -34.37 9.79 -21.07
N LEU A 41 -34.85 11.01 -20.82
CA LEU A 41 -34.24 11.92 -19.86
C LEU A 41 -34.49 11.46 -18.42
N GLU A 42 -35.69 10.99 -18.10
CA GLU A 42 -36.03 10.42 -16.79
C GLU A 42 -35.15 9.21 -16.46
N GLU A 43 -34.91 8.32 -17.43
CA GLU A 43 -34.00 7.18 -17.27
C GLU A 43 -32.55 7.64 -17.02
N LYS A 44 -32.06 8.63 -17.78
CA LYS A 44 -30.72 9.19 -17.59
C LYS A 44 -30.57 9.88 -16.22
N VAL A 45 -31.59 10.60 -15.77
CA VAL A 45 -31.60 11.24 -14.45
C VAL A 45 -31.53 10.18 -13.36
N SER A 46 -32.36 9.13 -13.45
CA SER A 46 -32.32 8.00 -12.52
C SER A 46 -30.94 7.31 -12.49
N SER A 47 -30.32 7.12 -13.66
CA SER A 47 -28.96 6.57 -13.75
C SER A 47 -27.92 7.47 -13.07
N LEU A 48 -27.98 8.79 -13.31
CA LEU A 48 -27.04 9.74 -12.70
C LEU A 48 -27.23 9.85 -11.20
N GLU A 49 -28.47 9.81 -10.71
CA GLU A 49 -28.78 9.80 -9.27
C GLU A 49 -28.17 8.57 -8.59
N SER A 50 -28.27 7.41 -9.22
CA SER A 50 -27.62 6.18 -8.75
C SER A 50 -26.10 6.30 -8.72
N GLU A 51 -25.49 6.84 -9.78
CA GLU A 51 -24.04 7.03 -9.86
C GLU A 51 -23.54 8.02 -8.80
N ILE A 52 -24.26 9.12 -8.57
CA ILE A 52 -23.94 10.09 -7.50
C ILE A 52 -23.99 9.43 -6.12
N ALA A 53 -24.98 8.57 -5.88
CA ALA A 53 -25.10 7.86 -4.60
C ALA A 53 -23.90 6.93 -4.37
N MET A 54 -23.50 6.19 -5.39
CA MET A 54 -22.31 5.31 -5.34
C MET A 54 -21.03 6.12 -5.11
N LEU A 55 -20.79 7.18 -5.89
CA LEU A 55 -19.61 8.03 -5.72
C LEU A 55 -19.56 8.72 -4.36
N SER A 56 -20.72 9.08 -3.79
CA SER A 56 -20.80 9.66 -2.45
C SER A 56 -20.39 8.64 -1.39
N SER A 57 -20.84 7.38 -1.53
CA SER A 57 -20.42 6.28 -0.66
C SER A 57 -18.91 6.04 -0.74
N ASP A 58 -18.37 5.94 -1.95
CA ASP A 58 -16.92 5.71 -2.16
C ASP A 58 -16.08 6.87 -1.58
N LEU A 59 -16.56 8.10 -1.71
CA LEU A 59 -15.90 9.28 -1.13
C LEU A 59 -15.89 9.23 0.41
N GLU A 60 -16.97 8.75 1.02
CA GLU A 60 -17.06 8.57 2.47
C GLU A 60 -16.08 7.48 2.96
N ASP A 61 -15.98 6.38 2.23
CA ASP A 61 -14.98 5.32 2.50
C ASP A 61 -13.54 5.83 2.38
N CYS A 62 -13.22 6.56 1.30
CA CYS A 62 -11.91 7.18 1.13
C CYS A 62 -11.58 8.17 2.25
N ARG A 63 -12.58 8.96 2.68
CA ARG A 63 -12.43 9.91 3.78
C ARG A 63 -12.14 9.18 5.09
N HIS A 64 -12.81 8.05 5.34
CA HIS A 64 -12.58 7.23 6.52
C HIS A 64 -11.13 6.71 6.56
N VAL A 65 -10.66 6.10 5.48
CA VAL A 65 -9.27 5.60 5.37
C VAL A 65 -8.25 6.73 5.58
N THR A 66 -8.51 7.90 4.99
CA THR A 66 -7.64 9.07 5.16
C THR A 66 -7.58 9.53 6.61
N GLN A 67 -8.69 9.49 7.34
CA GLN A 67 -8.78 9.87 8.74
C GLN A 67 -8.06 8.87 9.66
N GLU A 68 -8.18 7.57 9.40
CA GLU A 68 -7.43 6.54 10.12
C GLU A 68 -5.93 6.70 9.91
N LEU A 69 -5.50 6.89 8.66
CA LEU A 69 -4.09 7.11 8.33
C LEU A 69 -3.54 8.38 8.99
N ALA A 70 -4.31 9.48 8.96
CA ALA A 70 -3.94 10.73 9.62
C ALA A 70 -3.86 10.60 11.14
N SER A 71 -4.64 9.69 11.75
CA SER A 71 -4.58 9.43 13.19
C SER A 71 -3.36 8.58 13.55
N ALA A 72 -3.09 7.54 12.77
CA ALA A 72 -1.95 6.63 12.98
C ALA A 72 -0.60 7.31 12.72
N LEU A 73 -0.49 8.07 11.62
CA LEU A 73 0.71 8.81 11.22
C LEU A 73 0.75 10.24 11.76
N GLY A 74 -0.31 10.67 12.44
CA GLY A 74 -0.42 12.00 13.00
C GLY A 74 0.57 12.25 14.13
N GLY A 75 0.42 13.43 14.74
CA GLY A 75 1.33 13.90 15.78
C GLY A 75 1.49 12.93 16.96
N SER A 76 0.45 12.19 17.33
CA SER A 76 0.51 11.23 18.45
C SER A 76 1.35 10.01 18.10
N GLY A 77 1.01 9.25 17.05
CA GLY A 77 1.67 7.97 16.76
C GLY A 77 3.18 8.10 16.56
N VAL A 78 3.63 9.11 15.82
CA VAL A 78 5.07 9.34 15.62
C VAL A 78 5.73 9.91 16.89
N ALA A 79 5.03 10.72 17.69
CA ALA A 79 5.57 11.19 18.97
C ALA A 79 5.69 10.06 20.00
N ASP A 80 4.75 9.13 20.03
CA ASP A 80 4.75 7.97 20.92
C ASP A 80 5.90 7.02 20.56
N MET A 81 6.08 6.73 19.27
CA MET A 81 7.23 5.98 18.77
C MET A 81 8.56 6.65 19.14
N ARG A 82 8.67 7.98 19.01
CA ARG A 82 9.87 8.72 19.43
C ARG A 82 10.13 8.60 20.93
N ARG A 83 9.11 8.70 21.78
CA ARG A 83 9.24 8.51 23.23
C ARG A 83 9.73 7.11 23.58
N GLU A 84 9.18 6.08 22.93
CA GLU A 84 9.62 4.70 23.13
C GLU A 84 11.08 4.50 22.70
N MET A 85 11.49 5.09 21.58
CA MET A 85 12.89 5.06 21.13
C MET A 85 13.83 5.75 22.13
N GLU A 86 13.46 6.92 22.66
CA GLU A 86 14.22 7.62 23.69
C GLU A 86 14.33 6.79 24.97
N GLN A 87 13.23 6.16 25.42
CA GLN A 87 13.22 5.28 26.58
C GLN A 87 14.13 4.06 26.38
N MET A 88 14.07 3.40 25.23
CA MET A 88 14.96 2.28 24.90
C MET A 88 16.43 2.72 24.88
N SER A 89 16.73 3.88 24.30
CA SER A 89 18.09 4.42 24.28
C SER A 89 18.64 4.63 25.70
N ILE A 90 17.81 5.17 26.60
CA ILE A 90 18.16 5.33 28.03
C ILE A 90 18.39 3.97 28.69
N GLN A 91 17.52 2.98 28.47
CA GLN A 91 17.66 1.63 29.03
C GLN A 91 18.93 0.94 28.54
N ILE A 92 19.24 1.02 27.24
CA ILE A 92 20.48 0.50 26.66
C ILE A 92 21.69 1.17 27.31
N GLY A 93 21.68 2.49 27.45
CA GLY A 93 22.77 3.23 28.11
C GLY A 93 22.94 2.85 29.59
N LEU A 94 21.85 2.58 30.31
CA LEU A 94 21.90 2.10 31.69
C LEU A 94 22.46 0.68 31.78
N LEU A 95 22.03 -0.23 30.91
CA LEU A 95 22.52 -1.60 30.85
C LEU A 95 24.02 -1.63 30.50
N GLN A 96 24.45 -0.86 29.50
CA GLN A 96 25.86 -0.72 29.13
C GLN A 96 26.70 -0.23 30.31
N ARG A 97 26.23 0.78 31.05
CA ARG A 97 26.91 1.25 32.26
C ARG A 97 26.91 0.22 33.38
N ALA A 98 25.81 -0.50 33.60
CA ALA A 98 25.74 -1.53 34.62
C ALA A 98 26.72 -2.69 34.32
N VAL A 99 26.85 -3.08 33.05
CA VAL A 99 27.83 -4.07 32.59
C VAL A 99 29.27 -3.54 32.74
N SER A 100 29.49 -2.25 32.51
CA SER A 100 30.82 -1.62 32.60
C SER A 100 31.24 -1.28 34.05
N ASN A 101 30.28 -0.99 34.93
CA ASN A 101 30.48 -0.56 36.32
C ASN A 101 30.16 -1.66 37.35
N GLY A 102 29.93 -2.90 36.92
CA GLY A 102 29.95 -4.05 37.83
C GLY A 102 31.27 -4.05 38.63
N PRO A 103 31.31 -4.64 39.84
CA PRO A 103 32.54 -4.68 40.62
C PRO A 103 33.66 -5.14 39.69
N ALA A 104 34.74 -4.36 39.64
CA ALA A 104 35.99 -4.80 39.05
C ALA A 104 36.48 -5.98 39.90
N VAL A 105 35.86 -7.15 39.72
CA VAL A 105 36.62 -8.39 39.68
C VAL A 105 37.71 -8.03 38.70
N ALA A 106 38.94 -7.96 39.18
CA ALA A 106 40.09 -7.53 38.41
C ALA A 106 40.08 -8.27 37.06
N HIS A 107 39.43 -7.68 36.06
CA HIS A 107 39.54 -8.06 34.69
C HIS A 107 40.87 -7.44 34.32
N ASP A 108 41.90 -8.20 34.69
CA ASP A 108 43.17 -8.17 34.02
C ASP A 108 42.90 -7.87 32.55
N ALA A 109 43.52 -6.83 32.01
CA ALA A 109 43.48 -6.54 30.59
C ALA A 109 44.02 -7.72 29.74
N GLY A 110 44.54 -8.77 30.40
CA GLY A 110 44.87 -10.09 29.87
C GLY A 110 43.81 -11.19 30.02
N ALA A 111 42.63 -10.96 30.59
CA ALA A 111 41.51 -11.92 30.61
C ALA A 111 40.80 -12.00 29.25
N ARG A 112 41.59 -12.12 28.18
CA ARG A 112 41.13 -12.85 26.99
C ARG A 112 40.62 -14.18 27.51
N LEU A 113 39.34 -14.49 27.25
CA LEU A 113 38.81 -15.83 27.40
C LEU A 113 39.88 -16.78 26.83
N ARG A 114 40.53 -17.59 27.68
CA ARG A 114 41.51 -18.56 27.21
C ARG A 114 40.71 -19.57 26.41
N ILE A 115 40.69 -19.38 25.10
CA ILE A 115 40.04 -20.30 24.19
C ILE A 115 40.84 -21.60 24.30
N PRO A 116 40.20 -22.71 24.71
CA PRO A 116 40.88 -23.99 24.77
C PRO A 116 41.48 -24.32 23.40
N GLU A 117 42.73 -24.75 23.38
CA GLU A 117 43.35 -25.22 22.14
C GLU A 117 42.64 -26.49 21.66
N PRO A 118 42.42 -26.65 20.35
CA PRO A 118 41.76 -27.81 19.79
C PRO A 118 42.65 -29.05 19.94
N LYS A 119 42.03 -30.22 20.00
CA LYS A 119 42.75 -31.48 20.17
C LYS A 119 43.58 -31.78 18.91
N ALA A 120 44.83 -32.20 19.11
CA ALA A 120 45.67 -32.66 18.02
C ALA A 120 45.07 -33.92 17.36
N TYR A 121 45.11 -33.96 16.03
CA TYR A 121 44.80 -35.16 15.26
C TYR A 121 45.88 -36.22 15.51
N ASN A 122 45.46 -37.46 15.64
CA ASN A 122 46.33 -38.59 16.00
C ASN A 122 46.75 -39.45 14.79
N GLY A 123 46.41 -39.02 13.56
CA GLY A 123 46.72 -39.76 12.34
C GLY A 123 45.83 -40.99 12.08
N ALA A 124 44.73 -41.17 12.82
CA ALA A 124 43.85 -42.31 12.63
C ALA A 124 43.10 -42.24 11.30
N ARG A 125 43.12 -43.34 10.54
CA ARG A 125 42.40 -43.47 9.26
C ARG A 125 40.90 -43.72 9.47
N ASP A 126 40.27 -42.87 10.25
CA ASP A 126 38.84 -42.86 10.57
C ASP A 126 38.23 -41.54 10.09
N ALA A 127 37.20 -41.64 9.23
CA ALA A 127 36.56 -40.47 8.64
C ALA A 127 35.91 -39.54 9.68
N LYS A 128 35.38 -40.11 10.77
CA LYS A 128 34.76 -39.36 11.86
C LYS A 128 35.81 -38.60 12.67
N GLU A 129 37.00 -39.17 12.85
CA GLU A 129 38.08 -38.49 13.55
C GLU A 129 38.62 -37.29 12.75
N VAL A 130 38.71 -37.42 11.43
CA VAL A 130 39.06 -36.30 10.53
C VAL A 130 37.97 -35.21 10.58
N GLU A 131 36.70 -35.58 10.52
CA GLU A 131 35.59 -34.63 10.60
C GLU A 131 35.56 -33.87 11.93
N ASN A 132 35.75 -34.56 13.06
CA ASN A 132 35.82 -33.93 14.38
C ASN A 132 37.01 -32.97 14.49
N PHE A 133 38.18 -33.34 13.96
CA PHE A 133 39.36 -32.48 13.98
C PHE A 133 39.14 -31.19 13.19
N LEU A 134 38.58 -31.29 11.97
CA LEU A 134 38.27 -30.12 11.15
C LEU A 134 37.25 -29.21 11.85
N PHE A 135 36.20 -29.80 12.43
CA PHE A 135 35.20 -29.06 13.19
C PHE A 135 35.81 -28.31 14.38
N ASP A 136 36.63 -28.99 15.20
CA ASP A 136 37.27 -28.40 16.39
C ASP A 136 38.23 -27.24 16.02
N ILE A 137 38.98 -27.38 14.93
CA ILE A 137 39.90 -26.35 14.41
C ILE A 137 39.15 -25.14 13.86
N GLU A 138 38.06 -25.35 13.12
CA GLU A 138 37.24 -24.25 12.60
C GLU A 138 36.60 -23.45 13.73
N GLN A 139 36.04 -24.13 14.73
CA GLN A 139 35.47 -23.48 15.91
C GLN A 139 36.52 -22.71 16.71
N TYR A 140 37.74 -23.24 16.81
CA TYR A 140 38.85 -22.54 17.44
C TYR A 140 39.18 -21.23 16.72
N PHE A 141 39.30 -21.21 15.40
CA PHE A 141 39.62 -19.98 14.67
C PHE A 141 38.51 -18.93 14.77
N LEU A 142 37.25 -19.36 14.73
CA LEU A 142 36.10 -18.48 14.95
C LEU A 142 36.12 -17.87 16.35
N ALA A 143 36.35 -18.69 17.39
CA ALA A 143 36.42 -18.21 18.76
C ALA A 143 37.64 -17.30 19.00
N ALA A 144 38.78 -17.61 18.38
CA ALA A 144 40.04 -16.89 18.53
C ALA A 144 40.17 -15.67 17.63
N ASN A 145 39.15 -15.40 16.80
CA ASN A 145 39.13 -14.33 15.81
C ASN A 145 40.40 -14.31 14.95
N VAL A 146 40.89 -15.51 14.59
CA VAL A 146 42.05 -15.69 13.72
C VAL A 146 41.57 -15.58 12.29
N GLU A 147 41.82 -14.44 11.66
CA GLU A 147 41.40 -14.15 10.28
C GLU A 147 42.52 -14.41 9.26
N ASP A 148 43.77 -14.44 9.70
CA ASP A 148 44.94 -14.65 8.85
C ASP A 148 45.09 -16.13 8.45
N GLU A 149 44.88 -16.41 7.17
CA GLU A 149 44.96 -17.75 6.58
C GLU A 149 46.34 -18.40 6.79
N ALA A 150 47.44 -17.64 6.74
CA ALA A 150 48.77 -18.21 6.98
C ALA A 150 48.91 -18.72 8.42
N ARG A 151 48.29 -18.02 9.38
CA ARG A 151 48.28 -18.42 10.79
C ARG A 151 47.33 -19.58 11.04
N LYS A 152 46.18 -19.64 10.35
CA LYS A 152 45.28 -20.79 10.40
C LYS A 152 45.98 -22.05 9.92
N VAL A 153 46.59 -22.02 8.73
CA VAL A 153 47.34 -23.14 8.16
C VAL A 153 48.47 -23.56 9.09
N SER A 154 49.29 -22.62 9.57
CA SER A 154 50.38 -22.95 10.50
C SER A 154 49.88 -23.62 11.78
N THR A 155 48.74 -23.20 12.33
CA THR A 155 48.18 -23.77 13.55
C THR A 155 47.63 -25.17 13.31
N ALA A 156 46.89 -25.37 12.21
CA ALA A 156 46.38 -26.67 11.82
C ALA A 156 47.51 -27.68 11.56
N THR A 157 48.58 -27.26 10.87
CA THR A 157 49.76 -28.11 10.61
C THR A 157 50.51 -28.51 11.87
N ILE A 158 50.54 -27.68 12.92
CA ILE A 158 51.16 -28.04 14.21
C ILE A 158 50.35 -29.12 14.94
N LEU A 159 49.04 -29.16 14.70
CA LEU A 159 48.09 -30.06 15.36
C LEU A 159 47.78 -31.32 14.54
N ASP A 160 48.30 -31.41 13.32
CA ASP A 160 48.26 -32.57 12.43
C ASP A 160 49.56 -33.39 12.62
N ARG A 161 49.49 -34.53 13.33
CA ARG A 161 50.66 -35.35 13.72
C ARG A 161 50.79 -36.65 12.94
#